data_AF-A0AAU9JLF8-F1
#
_entry.id   AF-A0AAU9JLF8-F1
#
_cell.length_a   1.000
_cell.length_b   1.000
_cell.length_c   1.000
_cell.angle_alpha   90.00
_cell.angle_beta   90.00
_cell.angle_gamma   90.00
#
_symmetry.space_group_name_H-M   'P 1'
#
loop_
_entity.id
_entity.type
_entity.pdbx_description
1 polymer ?
#
loop_
_entity_poly.entity_id
_entity_poly.type
_entity_poly.pdbx_seq_one_letter_code
_entity_poly.pdbx_strand_id
1 'polypeptide(L)'
;MGCGASSTRTTPGFQAVIVKKKYSIKVYRTLNDEPLDFSVTSEFDEIPLPTLMNIISFDKDTGDSIDANFMSIYDKENDKFDYVVQRLLGIEVENLKDPMSGNMWVPYVKGNKLDWNKICNDEFKVKPEDEIVWRFQKFNEEAENQVTSQG
;
A
#
# COMPACT_ATOMS: atom_id res chain seq x y z
N MET A 1 -38.28 58.59 10.65
CA MET A 1 -36.93 58.14 10.26
C MET A 1 -36.62 56.85 11.01
N GLY A 2 -36.22 55.79 10.30
CA GLY A 2 -35.78 54.53 10.92
C GLY A 2 -36.23 53.27 10.18
N CYS A 3 -35.83 53.12 8.91
CA CYS A 3 -35.78 51.81 8.25
C CYS A 3 -34.53 51.06 8.72
N GLY A 4 -34.63 49.74 8.88
CA GLY A 4 -33.49 48.87 9.15
C GLY A 4 -33.88 47.39 9.15
N ALA A 5 -34.15 46.85 7.96
CA ALA A 5 -34.36 45.43 7.75
C ALA A 5 -33.08 44.66 8.08
N SER A 6 -33.17 43.69 8.99
CA SER A 6 -32.10 42.71 9.23
C SER A 6 -32.13 41.69 8.09
N SER A 7 -31.20 41.81 7.15
CA SER A 7 -30.96 40.77 6.15
C SER A 7 -30.11 39.66 6.79
N THR A 8 -30.70 38.49 6.92
CA THR A 8 -29.97 37.23 7.14
C THR A 8 -29.07 37.01 5.92
N ARG A 9 -27.77 37.24 6.08
CA ARG A 9 -26.76 36.75 5.13
C ARG A 9 -26.70 35.24 5.26
N THR A 10 -27.44 34.53 4.41
CA THR A 10 -27.16 33.13 4.08
C THR A 10 -25.85 33.11 3.30
N THR A 11 -24.76 32.74 3.97
CA THR A 11 -23.51 32.41 3.29
C THR A 11 -23.82 31.27 2.31
N PRO A 12 -23.51 31.39 1.01
CA PRO A 12 -23.64 30.27 0.09
C PRO A 12 -22.73 29.15 0.62
N GLY A 13 -23.32 28.02 0.98
CA GLY A 13 -22.56 26.85 1.37
C GLY A 13 -21.68 26.44 0.19
N PHE A 14 -20.37 26.61 0.33
CA PHE A 14 -19.42 25.95 -0.55
C PHE A 14 -19.60 24.44 -0.35
N GLN A 15 -20.33 23.78 -1.24
CA GLN A 15 -20.26 22.33 -1.36
C GLN A 15 -18.95 22.00 -2.07
N ALA A 16 -17.93 21.68 -1.29
CA ALA A 16 -16.70 21.08 -1.83
C ALA A 16 -17.09 19.75 -2.48
N VAL A 17 -16.85 19.62 -3.79
CA VAL A 17 -16.96 18.33 -4.48
C VAL A 17 -15.74 17.52 -4.08
N ILE A 18 -15.94 16.54 -3.21
CA ILE A 18 -14.91 15.59 -2.86
C ILE A 18 -14.72 14.61 -4.03
N VAL A 19 -13.55 14.65 -4.66
CA VAL A 19 -13.19 13.72 -5.73
C VAL A 19 -12.47 12.52 -5.12
N LYS A 20 -13.12 11.35 -5.14
CA LYS A 20 -12.50 10.09 -4.71
C LYS A 20 -11.63 9.51 -5.82
N LYS A 21 -10.42 9.09 -5.46
CA LYS A 21 -9.41 8.48 -6.33
C LYS A 21 -9.21 7.02 -5.93
N LYS A 22 -9.00 6.14 -6.91
CA LYS A 22 -8.83 4.70 -6.68
C LYS A 22 -7.34 4.33 -6.66
N TYR A 23 -6.87 3.81 -5.54
CA TYR A 23 -5.58 3.14 -5.41
C TYR A 23 -5.77 1.65 -5.63
N SER A 24 -4.86 1.00 -6.35
CA SER A 24 -4.94 -0.44 -6.61
C SER A 24 -3.59 -1.12 -6.36
N ILE A 25 -3.62 -2.35 -5.87
CA ILE A 25 -2.44 -3.20 -5.70
C ILE A 25 -2.71 -4.57 -6.33
N LYS A 26 -1.65 -5.22 -6.80
CA LYS A 26 -1.67 -6.62 -7.24
C LYS A 26 -0.82 -7.47 -6.32
N VAL A 27 -1.29 -8.67 -5.98
CA VAL A 27 -0.52 -9.61 -5.15
C VAL A 27 -0.36 -10.93 -5.89
N TYR A 28 0.89 -11.34 -6.12
CA TYR A 28 1.27 -12.62 -6.72
C TYR A 28 1.77 -13.57 -5.63
N ARG A 29 1.04 -14.66 -5.39
CA ARG A 29 1.41 -15.69 -4.39
C ARG A 29 2.61 -16.52 -4.82
N THR A 30 2.78 -16.73 -6.12
CA THR A 30 3.93 -17.41 -6.72
C THR A 30 4.29 -16.70 -8.03
N LEU A 31 5.43 -17.02 -8.62
CA LEU A 31 5.85 -16.49 -9.93
C LEU A 31 4.86 -16.78 -11.06
N ASN A 32 4.11 -17.88 -10.96
CA ASN A 32 3.22 -18.37 -12.03
C ASN A 32 1.73 -18.16 -11.73
N ASP A 33 1.39 -17.62 -10.56
CA ASP A 33 0.00 -17.35 -10.19
C ASP A 33 -0.53 -16.13 -10.95
N GLU A 34 -1.80 -16.17 -11.33
CA GLU A 34 -2.54 -14.96 -11.71
C GLU A 34 -2.58 -13.99 -10.50
N PRO A 35 -2.43 -12.68 -10.72
CA PRO A 35 -2.48 -11.72 -9.64
C PRO A 35 -3.88 -11.64 -9.03
N LEU A 36 -3.93 -11.38 -7.73
CA LEU A 36 -5.14 -10.91 -7.06
C LEU A 36 -5.10 -9.38 -6.98
N ASP A 37 -6.11 -8.72 -7.54
CA ASP A 37 -6.27 -7.27 -7.52
C ASP A 37 -7.05 -6.83 -6.28
N PHE A 38 -6.54 -5.81 -5.60
CA PHE A 38 -7.23 -5.14 -4.50
C PHE A 38 -7.21 -3.64 -4.72
N SER A 39 -8.21 -2.93 -4.19
CA SER A 39 -8.28 -1.49 -4.37
C SER A 39 -9.07 -0.80 -3.27
N VAL A 40 -8.70 0.45 -2.99
CA VAL A 40 -9.43 1.34 -2.09
C VAL A 40 -9.60 2.71 -2.73
N THR A 41 -10.66 3.41 -2.38
CA THR A 41 -10.85 4.81 -2.76
C THR A 41 -10.45 5.75 -1.64
N SER A 42 -9.74 6.83 -1.97
CA SER A 42 -9.31 7.87 -1.04
C SER A 42 -9.48 9.25 -1.66
N GLU A 43 -9.55 10.29 -0.83
CA GLU A 43 -9.63 11.69 -1.26
C GLU A 43 -8.25 12.31 -1.47
N PHE A 44 -7.19 11.61 -1.05
CA PHE A 44 -5.81 12.08 -1.12
C PHE A 44 -5.18 11.82 -2.50
N ASP A 45 -4.24 12.69 -2.87
CA ASP A 45 -3.44 12.60 -4.10
C ASP A 45 -2.25 11.66 -3.94
N GLU A 46 -1.71 11.62 -2.72
CA GLU A 46 -0.58 10.80 -2.32
C GLU A 46 -0.84 10.23 -0.93
N ILE A 47 -0.50 8.97 -0.74
CA ILE A 47 -0.60 8.29 0.56
C ILE A 47 0.69 7.50 0.82
N PRO A 48 1.18 7.44 2.07
CA PRO A 48 2.26 6.53 2.41
C PRO A 48 1.84 5.09 2.09
N LEU A 49 2.72 4.32 1.45
CA LEU A 49 2.45 2.93 1.10
C LEU A 49 2.09 2.06 2.33
N PRO A 50 2.73 2.22 3.51
CA PRO A 50 2.29 1.54 4.73
C PRO A 50 0.85 1.87 5.12
N THR A 51 0.43 3.12 4.94
CA THR A 51 -0.96 3.55 5.21
C THR A 51 -1.93 2.91 4.21
N LEU A 52 -1.60 2.89 2.93
CA LEU A 52 -2.40 2.21 1.90
C LEU A 52 -2.59 0.73 2.24
N MET A 53 -1.52 0.04 2.60
CA MET A 53 -1.59 -1.38 2.96
C MET A 53 -2.45 -1.61 4.21
N ASN A 54 -2.32 -0.76 5.24
CA ASN A 54 -3.17 -0.87 6.43
C ASN A 54 -4.66 -0.69 6.10
N ILE A 55 -5.00 0.27 5.23
CA ILE A 55 -6.39 0.47 4.80
C ILE A 55 -6.90 -0.77 4.06
N ILE A 56 -6.17 -1.23 3.04
CA ILE A 56 -6.59 -2.40 2.24
C ILE A 56 -6.71 -3.67 3.11
N SER A 57 -5.84 -3.84 4.10
CA SER A 57 -5.84 -5.04 4.93
C SER A 57 -6.90 -5.03 6.04
N PHE A 58 -7.20 -3.87 6.63
CA PHE A 58 -7.97 -3.81 7.88
C PHE A 58 -9.24 -2.96 7.80
N ASP A 59 -9.41 -2.12 6.78
CA ASP A 59 -10.60 -1.29 6.61
C ASP A 59 -11.70 -2.04 5.84
N LYS A 60 -12.58 -2.69 6.61
CA LYS A 60 -13.72 -3.46 6.10
C LYS A 60 -14.76 -2.62 5.38
N ASP A 61 -14.75 -1.30 5.56
CA ASP A 61 -15.72 -0.42 4.92
C ASP A 61 -15.33 -0.08 3.47
N THR A 62 -14.11 -0.47 3.05
CA THR A 62 -13.52 -0.05 1.77
C THR A 62 -13.28 -1.15 0.73
N GLY A 63 -13.49 -2.43 1.06
CA GLY A 63 -13.37 -3.55 0.11
C GLY A 63 -13.12 -4.91 0.76
N ASP A 64 -12.67 -5.88 -0.07
CA ASP A 64 -12.23 -7.20 0.39
C ASP A 64 -10.99 -7.07 1.27
N SER A 65 -11.09 -7.49 2.54
CA SER A 65 -9.96 -7.44 3.47
C SER A 65 -8.90 -8.47 3.08
N ILE A 66 -7.67 -8.01 2.87
CA ILE A 66 -6.51 -8.90 2.70
C ILE A 66 -6.10 -9.42 4.08
N ASP A 67 -6.00 -10.74 4.26
CA ASP A 67 -5.29 -11.31 5.43
C ASP A 67 -3.83 -10.87 5.36
N ALA A 68 -3.46 -9.95 6.23
CA ALA A 68 -2.12 -9.40 6.30
C ALA A 68 -1.66 -9.30 7.76
N ASN A 69 -0.37 -9.50 7.97
CA ASN A 69 0.27 -9.12 9.22
C ASN A 69 1.57 -8.37 8.95
N PHE A 70 1.61 -7.13 9.43
CA PHE A 70 2.78 -6.24 9.36
C PHE A 70 3.36 -6.12 10.76
N MET A 71 4.65 -6.35 10.92
CA MET A 71 5.29 -6.30 12.22
C MET A 71 6.60 -5.52 12.20
N SER A 72 6.98 -5.04 13.38
CA SER A 72 8.29 -4.46 13.65
C SER A 72 9.08 -5.37 14.58
N ILE A 73 10.32 -5.66 14.24
CA ILE A 73 11.28 -6.39 15.07
C ILE A 73 12.28 -5.38 15.61
N TYR A 74 12.45 -5.33 16.93
CA TYR A 74 13.44 -4.43 17.53
C TYR A 74 14.83 -5.05 17.48
N ASP A 75 15.73 -4.41 16.73
CA ASP A 75 17.15 -4.73 16.68
C ASP A 75 17.88 -3.95 17.80
N LYS A 76 18.25 -4.69 18.84
CA LYS A 76 18.99 -4.18 20.00
C LYS A 76 20.43 -3.78 19.68
N GLU A 77 21.07 -4.42 18.71
CA GLU A 77 22.48 -4.16 18.39
C GLU A 77 22.62 -2.81 17.71
N ASN A 78 21.64 -2.46 16.87
CA ASN A 78 21.65 -1.23 16.11
C ASN A 78 20.75 -0.12 16.69
N ASP A 79 19.93 -0.41 17.70
CA ASP A 79 18.91 0.48 18.29
C ASP A 79 17.89 0.96 17.23
N LYS A 80 17.32 0.00 16.48
CA LYS A 80 16.42 0.26 15.34
C LYS A 80 15.24 -0.70 15.33
N PHE A 81 14.19 -0.35 14.59
CA PHE A 81 13.13 -1.27 14.24
C PHE A 81 13.27 -1.70 12.78
N ASP A 82 13.22 -3.01 12.55
CA ASP A 82 13.10 -3.59 11.23
C ASP A 82 11.64 -3.93 10.96
N TYR A 83 11.11 -3.40 9.86
CA TYR A 83 9.73 -3.65 9.44
C TYR A 83 9.68 -4.83 8.47
N VAL A 84 8.80 -5.79 8.77
CA VAL A 84 8.62 -7.01 7.97
C VAL A 84 7.14 -7.24 7.73
N VAL A 85 6.80 -7.62 6.50
CA VAL A 85 5.49 -8.16 6.18
C VAL A 85 5.50 -9.64 6.51
N GLN A 86 5.08 -10.02 7.72
CA GLN A 86 5.12 -11.41 8.18
C GLN A 86 4.21 -12.30 7.33
N ARG A 87 3.02 -11.80 6.95
CA ARG A 87 2.02 -12.57 6.20
C ARG A 87 1.24 -11.68 5.25
N LEU A 88 0.97 -12.18 4.04
CA LEU A 88 -0.07 -11.68 3.13
C LEU A 88 -0.79 -12.89 2.52
N LEU A 89 -2.11 -12.81 2.37
CA LEU A 89 -2.95 -13.86 1.79
C LEU A 89 -2.74 -15.24 2.45
N GLY A 90 -2.52 -15.28 3.76
CA GLY A 90 -2.26 -16.52 4.49
C GLY A 90 -0.85 -17.11 4.33
N ILE A 91 0.03 -16.53 3.52
CA ILE A 91 1.39 -17.03 3.29
C ILE A 91 2.39 -16.23 4.11
N GLU A 92 3.11 -16.94 4.98
CA GLU A 92 4.11 -16.36 5.86
C GLU A 92 5.49 -16.29 5.21
N VAL A 93 6.32 -15.34 5.63
CA VAL A 93 7.74 -15.29 5.28
C VAL A 93 8.43 -16.57 5.75
N GLU A 94 9.34 -17.13 4.93
CA GLU A 94 9.95 -18.42 5.22
C GLU A 94 10.86 -18.40 6.45
N ASN A 95 11.51 -17.26 6.72
CA ASN A 95 12.37 -17.09 7.89
C ASN A 95 12.18 -15.72 8.52
N LEU A 96 11.42 -15.65 9.60
CA LEU A 96 11.15 -14.38 10.28
C LEU A 96 12.39 -13.78 10.98
N LYS A 97 13.36 -14.61 11.39
CA LYS A 97 14.58 -14.14 12.06
C LYS A 97 15.57 -13.51 11.10
N ASP A 98 15.57 -13.98 9.86
CA ASP A 98 16.38 -13.46 8.77
C ASP A 98 15.56 -13.51 7.46
N PRO A 99 14.65 -12.55 7.23
CA PRO A 99 13.75 -12.57 6.08
C PRO A 99 14.45 -12.63 4.73
N MET A 100 15.67 -12.10 4.64
CA MET A 100 16.47 -12.08 3.42
C MET A 100 17.01 -13.46 3.03
N SER A 101 17.04 -14.42 3.96
CA SER A 101 17.51 -15.79 3.71
C SER A 101 16.49 -16.68 3.00
N GLY A 102 15.23 -16.28 2.90
CA GLY A 102 14.15 -17.07 2.29
C GLY A 102 13.24 -16.24 1.39
N ASN A 103 12.13 -16.85 0.98
CA ASN A 103 11.06 -16.12 0.31
C ASN A 103 10.34 -15.20 1.28
N MET A 104 10.11 -13.98 0.82
CA MET A 104 9.43 -12.92 1.56
C MET A 104 8.53 -12.12 0.61
N TRP A 105 7.71 -11.27 1.20
CA TRP A 105 6.87 -10.34 0.45
C TRP A 105 7.67 -9.11 0.01
N VAL A 106 7.88 -8.98 -1.29
CA VAL A 106 8.65 -7.91 -1.90
C VAL A 106 7.72 -6.96 -2.65
N PRO A 107 7.69 -5.66 -2.28
CA PRO A 107 6.93 -4.65 -3.01
C PRO A 107 7.70 -4.15 -4.23
N TYR A 108 6.94 -3.91 -5.29
CA TYR A 108 7.38 -3.23 -6.50
C TYR A 108 6.46 -2.03 -6.73
N VAL A 109 7.06 -0.87 -7.02
CA VAL A 109 6.30 0.34 -7.39
C VAL A 109 6.85 0.89 -8.70
N LYS A 110 5.97 1.05 -9.70
CA LYS A 110 6.36 1.42 -11.08
C LYS A 110 7.44 0.48 -11.64
N GLY A 111 7.32 -0.82 -11.37
CA GLY A 111 8.29 -1.84 -11.76
C GLY A 111 9.60 -1.86 -10.96
N ASN A 112 9.84 -0.92 -10.05
CA ASN A 112 11.06 -0.89 -9.23
C ASN A 112 10.86 -1.74 -7.98
N LYS A 113 11.75 -2.72 -7.76
CA LYS A 113 11.83 -3.48 -6.51
C LYS A 113 12.21 -2.54 -5.36
N LEU A 114 11.45 -2.57 -4.27
CA LEU A 114 11.69 -1.75 -3.10
C LEU A 114 11.88 -2.61 -1.85
N ASP A 115 12.61 -2.06 -0.88
CA ASP A 115 12.78 -2.64 0.45
C ASP A 115 11.67 -2.12 1.36
N TRP A 116 10.86 -3.03 1.92
CA TRP A 116 9.76 -2.67 2.82
C TRP A 116 10.25 -1.93 4.06
N ASN A 117 11.41 -2.32 4.61
CA ASN A 117 11.98 -1.66 5.78
C ASN A 117 12.30 -0.19 5.48
N LYS A 118 12.85 0.08 4.29
CA LYS A 118 13.09 1.46 3.83
C LYS A 118 11.80 2.22 3.55
N ILE A 119 10.82 1.58 2.91
CA ILE A 119 9.49 2.17 2.68
C ILE A 119 8.87 2.67 3.98
N CYS A 120 8.94 1.87 5.05
CA CYS A 120 8.42 2.24 6.36
C CYS A 120 9.21 3.39 7.02
N ASN A 121 10.54 3.36 6.94
CA ASN A 121 11.39 4.40 7.55
C ASN A 121 11.31 5.74 6.82
N ASP A 122 11.19 5.73 5.50
CA ASP A 122 11.21 6.93 4.65
C ASP A 122 9.81 7.48 4.34
N GLU A 123 8.75 6.86 4.88
CA GLU A 123 7.34 7.17 4.59
C GLU A 123 7.05 7.24 3.07
N PHE A 124 7.57 6.27 2.31
CA PHE A 124 7.45 6.28 0.85
C PHE A 124 6.00 6.42 0.38
N LYS A 125 5.72 7.46 -0.43
CA LYS A 125 4.37 7.80 -0.90
C LYS A 125 4.08 7.25 -2.29
N VAL A 126 2.82 6.88 -2.49
CA VAL A 126 2.29 6.40 -3.77
C VAL A 126 1.10 7.25 -4.23
N LYS A 127 0.88 7.27 -5.55
CA LYS A 127 -0.23 7.93 -6.23
C LYS A 127 -1.23 6.92 -6.80
N PRO A 128 -2.48 7.33 -7.09
CA PRO A 128 -3.49 6.44 -7.69
C PRO A 128 -3.05 5.78 -9.00
N GLU A 129 -2.25 6.49 -9.81
CA GLU A 129 -1.71 6.01 -11.08
C GLU A 129 -0.49 5.07 -10.96
N ASP A 130 0.06 4.90 -9.76
CA ASP A 130 1.24 4.08 -9.54
C ASP A 130 0.88 2.59 -9.61
N GLU A 131 1.60 1.83 -10.42
CA GLU A 131 1.51 0.37 -10.39
C GLU A 131 2.20 -0.17 -9.14
N ILE A 132 1.43 -0.77 -8.24
CA ILE A 132 1.93 -1.37 -6.99
C ILE A 132 1.71 -2.88 -7.05
N VAL A 133 2.80 -3.63 -6.92
CA VAL A 133 2.79 -5.10 -7.02
C VAL A 133 3.52 -5.71 -5.84
N TRP A 134 2.94 -6.74 -5.25
CA TRP A 134 3.57 -7.57 -4.23
C TRP A 134 3.85 -8.95 -4.80
N ARG A 135 5.07 -9.45 -4.57
CA ARG A 135 5.48 -10.80 -4.99
C ARG A 135 6.08 -11.56 -3.81
N PHE A 136 5.75 -12.85 -3.69
CA PHE A 136 6.40 -13.74 -2.75
C PHE A 136 7.61 -14.41 -3.40
N GLN A 137 8.81 -13.96 -3.06
CA GLN A 137 10.08 -14.39 -3.68
C GLN A 137 11.27 -14.02 -2.80
N LYS A 138 12.48 -14.47 -3.16
CA LYS A 138 13.69 -13.97 -2.50
C LYS A 138 13.95 -12.53 -2.88
N PHE A 139 14.43 -11.75 -1.92
CA PHE A 139 14.75 -10.34 -2.16
C PHE A 139 15.82 -10.15 -3.25
N ASN A 140 16.78 -11.07 -3.36
CA ASN A 140 17.87 -10.99 -4.34
C ASN A 140 17.49 -11.50 -5.73
N GLU A 141 16.32 -12.10 -5.90
CA GLU A 141 15.81 -12.51 -7.22
C GLU A 141 15.23 -11.29 -7.96
N GLU A 142 15.48 -11.19 -9.26
CA GLU A 142 14.76 -10.26 -10.12
C GLU A 142 13.43 -10.88 -10.51
N ALA A 143 12.39 -10.05 -10.64
CA ALA A 143 11.17 -10.53 -11.27
C ALA A 143 11.53 -10.77 -12.74
N GLU A 144 11.44 -12.01 -13.21
CA GLU A 144 11.60 -12.28 -14.64
C GLU A 144 10.56 -11.46 -15.39
N ASN A 145 11.02 -10.48 -16.16
CA ASN A 145 10.17 -9.66 -17.01
C ASN A 145 9.42 -10.61 -17.94
N GLN A 146 8.13 -10.84 -17.71
CA GLN A 146 7.24 -11.39 -18.74
C GLN A 146 7.00 -10.31 -19.79
N VAL A 147 8.04 -10.02 -20.57
CA VAL A 147 7.90 -9.52 -21.93
C VAL A 147 7.51 -10.73 -22.77
N THR A 148 6.24 -11.11 -22.75
CA THR A 148 5.66 -11.82 -23.89
C THR A 148 5.43 -10.80 -25.00
N SER A 149 6.54 -10.39 -25.62
CA SER A 149 6.53 -10.01 -27.03
C SER A 149 6.41 -11.30 -27.83
N GLN A 150 5.23 -11.56 -28.37
CA GLN A 150 4.96 -12.49 -29.47
C GLN A 150 3.48 -12.27 -29.81
N GLY A 151 3.06 -11.85 -30.99
CA GLY A 151 3.66 -11.88 -32.32
C GLY A 151 2.52 -12.17 -33.28
#